data_AF-D5TZS1-F1
#
_entry.id   AF-D5TZS1-F1
#
_cell.length_a   1.000
_cell.length_b   1.000
_cell.length_c   1.000
_cell.angle_alpha   90.00
_cell.angle_beta   90.00
_cell.angle_gamma   90.00
#
_symmetry.space_group_name_H-M   'P 1'
#
loop_
_entity.id
_entity.type
_entity.pdbx_description
1 polymer ?
#
loop_
_entity_poly.entity_id
_entity_poly.type
_entity_poly.pdbx_seq_one_letter_code
_entity_poly.pdbx_strand_id
1 'polypeptide(L)'
;MSIELSTLKRALSIRLIFEGVGGWATRELIEVIEDYLMERLPLILNNSLEPHGYEASVLDIDPCTILPDESVCRESIAVAVYEHGGSKPLFYVIYQWRKGDNTFVFELARIVQKE
;
A
#
# COMPACT_ATOMS: atom_id res chain seq x y z
N MET A 1 -16.91 16.56 4.67
CA MET A 1 -17.70 15.30 4.68
C MET A 1 -16.68 14.18 4.78
N SER A 2 -16.66 13.39 5.85
CA SER A 2 -15.68 12.30 5.99
C SER A 2 -16.09 11.11 5.11
N ILE A 3 -15.17 10.63 4.27
CA ILE A 3 -15.35 9.35 3.57
C ILE A 3 -15.63 8.23 4.56
N GLU A 4 -16.61 7.39 4.25
CA GLU A 4 -16.84 6.19 5.03
C GLU A 4 -15.66 5.23 4.85
N LEU A 5 -15.22 4.59 5.95
CA LEU A 5 -14.11 3.63 5.94
C LEU A 5 -14.33 2.49 4.93
N SER A 6 -15.59 2.08 4.73
CA SER A 6 -16.01 1.08 3.72
C SER A 6 -15.67 1.53 2.30
N THR A 7 -15.90 2.80 1.99
CA THR A 7 -15.62 3.40 0.67
C THR A 7 -14.12 3.55 0.46
N LEU A 8 -13.41 4.02 1.49
CA LEU A 8 -11.94 4.13 1.46
C LEU A 8 -11.29 2.76 1.25
N LYS A 9 -11.76 1.72 1.97
CA LYS A 9 -11.29 0.35 1.79
C LYS A 9 -11.52 -0.16 0.37
N ARG A 10 -12.66 0.15 -0.24
CA ARG A 10 -12.96 -0.25 -1.62
C ARG A 10 -12.06 0.46 -2.63
N ALA A 11 -11.81 1.75 -2.44
CA ALA A 11 -10.92 2.54 -3.30
C ALA A 11 -9.47 2.03 -3.25
N LEU A 12 -9.00 1.67 -2.05
CA LEU A 12 -7.61 1.29 -1.80
C LEU A 12 -7.36 -0.23 -1.77
N SER A 13 -8.34 -1.04 -2.14
CA SER A 13 -8.18 -2.50 -2.13
C SER A 13 -7.39 -2.97 -3.35
N ILE A 14 -6.07 -3.03 -3.20
CA ILE A 14 -5.16 -3.66 -4.17
C ILE A 14 -4.75 -5.03 -3.64
N ARG A 15 -4.75 -6.03 -4.51
CA ARG A 15 -4.23 -7.37 -4.24
C ARG A 15 -3.54 -7.92 -5.48
N LEU A 16 -2.24 -8.17 -5.37
CA LEU A 16 -1.39 -8.79 -6.37
C LEU A 16 -0.73 -10.01 -5.74
N ILE A 17 -0.92 -11.16 -6.36
CA ILE A 17 -0.30 -12.43 -5.96
C ILE A 17 0.32 -13.03 -7.20
N PHE A 18 1.59 -13.34 -7.11
CA PHE A 18 2.32 -14.02 -8.14
C PHE A 18 3.08 -15.21 -7.53
N GLU A 19 2.94 -16.36 -8.16
CA GLU A 19 3.62 -17.60 -7.80
C GLU A 19 4.13 -18.26 -9.09
N GLY A 20 5.44 -18.52 -9.14
CA GLY A 20 6.09 -19.10 -10.31
C GLY A 20 6.94 -20.31 -9.98
N VAL A 21 7.59 -20.87 -11.02
CA VAL A 21 8.58 -21.94 -10.84
C VAL A 21 9.86 -21.41 -10.18
N GLY A 22 10.59 -22.28 -9.48
CA GLY A 22 11.89 -21.90 -8.94
C GLY A 22 12.90 -21.65 -10.06
N GLY A 23 13.46 -20.45 -10.14
CA GLY A 23 14.42 -20.09 -11.19
C GLY A 23 14.82 -18.62 -11.18
N TRP A 24 15.83 -18.27 -11.96
CA TRP A 24 16.30 -16.88 -12.08
C TRP A 24 15.30 -16.02 -12.86
N ALA A 25 14.70 -16.54 -13.93
CA ALA A 25 13.75 -15.79 -14.75
C ALA A 25 12.48 -15.39 -13.97
N THR A 26 12.02 -16.23 -13.04
CA THR A 26 10.90 -15.91 -12.15
C THR A 26 11.27 -14.81 -11.15
N ARG A 27 12.51 -14.81 -10.64
CA ARG A 27 13.01 -13.76 -9.76
C ARG A 27 13.10 -12.41 -10.47
N GLU A 28 13.64 -12.38 -11.68
CA GLU A 28 13.70 -11.15 -12.48
C GLU A 28 12.30 -10.61 -12.80
N LEU A 29 11.34 -11.48 -13.12
CA LEU A 29 9.97 -11.04 -13.34
C LEU A 29 9.35 -10.44 -12.07
N ILE A 30 9.61 -11.02 -10.90
CA ILE A 30 9.16 -10.46 -9.60
C ILE A 30 9.78 -9.07 -9.37
N GLU A 31 11.07 -8.90 -9.67
CA GLU A 31 11.74 -7.60 -9.59
C GLU A 31 11.08 -6.56 -10.49
N VAL A 32 10.80 -6.91 -11.75
CA VAL A 32 10.12 -6.00 -12.69
C VAL A 32 8.72 -5.61 -12.21
N ILE A 33 7.94 -6.58 -11.69
CA ILE A 33 6.60 -6.32 -11.15
C ILE A 33 6.68 -5.38 -9.96
N GLU A 34 7.61 -5.65 -9.04
CA GLU A 34 7.83 -4.85 -7.85
C GLU A 34 8.23 -3.41 -8.20
N ASP A 35 9.25 -3.23 -9.04
CA ASP A 35 9.75 -1.91 -9.42
C ASP A 35 8.65 -1.07 -10.06
N TYR A 36 7.92 -1.68 -11.00
CA TYR A 36 6.80 -1.01 -11.67
C TYR A 36 5.68 -0.66 -10.68
N LEU A 37 5.36 -1.57 -9.76
CA LEU A 37 4.36 -1.32 -8.73
C LEU A 37 4.77 -0.15 -7.85
N MET A 38 6.00 -0.13 -7.33
CA MET A 38 6.47 0.95 -6.45
C MET A 38 6.51 2.30 -7.15
N GLU A 39 6.95 2.34 -8.41
CA GLU A 39 6.94 3.56 -9.23
C GLU A 39 5.51 4.10 -9.43
N ARG A 40 4.55 3.21 -9.69
CA ARG A 40 3.18 3.58 -10.07
C ARG A 40 2.22 3.68 -8.89
N LEU A 41 2.56 3.12 -7.73
CA LEU A 41 1.66 3.04 -6.58
C LEU A 41 1.08 4.42 -6.20
N PRO A 42 1.87 5.50 -6.06
CA PRO A 42 1.31 6.82 -5.73
C PRO A 42 0.26 7.27 -6.75
N LEU A 43 0.51 7.07 -8.04
CA LEU A 43 -0.43 7.44 -9.10
C LEU A 43 -1.71 6.60 -9.05
N ILE A 44 -1.59 5.29 -8.86
CA ILE A 44 -2.74 4.37 -8.76
C ILE A 44 -3.64 4.78 -7.59
N LEU A 45 -3.05 5.05 -6.43
CA LEU A 45 -3.79 5.42 -5.23
C LEU A 45 -4.46 6.79 -5.38
N ASN A 46 -3.75 7.80 -5.90
CA ASN A 46 -4.30 9.14 -6.10
C ASN A 46 -5.44 9.14 -7.12
N ASN A 47 -5.31 8.44 -8.25
CA ASN A 47 -6.39 8.32 -9.23
C ASN A 47 -7.67 7.69 -8.64
N SER A 48 -7.51 6.80 -7.65
CA SER A 48 -8.65 6.19 -6.97
C SER A 48 -9.28 7.11 -5.92
N LEU A 49 -8.48 7.95 -5.27
CA LEU A 49 -8.91 8.81 -4.17
C LEU A 49 -9.39 10.20 -4.61
N GLU A 50 -8.91 10.71 -5.75
CA GLU A 50 -9.26 12.02 -6.27
C GLU A 50 -10.79 12.24 -6.41
N PRO A 51 -11.59 11.29 -6.93
CA PRO A 51 -13.06 11.44 -7.01
C PRO A 51 -13.73 11.59 -5.64
N HIS A 52 -13.02 11.24 -4.56
CA HIS A 52 -13.49 11.34 -3.20
C HIS A 52 -12.93 12.56 -2.45
N GLY A 53 -12.10 13.39 -3.10
CA GLY A 53 -11.49 14.57 -2.48
C GLY A 53 -10.30 14.25 -1.57
N TYR A 54 -9.63 13.12 -1.78
CA TYR A 54 -8.48 12.68 -1.00
C TYR A 54 -7.26 12.49 -1.89
N GLU A 55 -6.09 12.50 -1.26
CA GLU A 55 -4.80 12.21 -1.89
C GLU A 55 -3.96 11.30 -0.99
N ALA A 56 -3.08 10.52 -1.60
CA ALA A 56 -2.21 9.56 -0.95
C ALA A 56 -0.73 9.87 -1.20
N SER A 57 0.08 9.63 -0.18
CA SER A 57 1.53 9.70 -0.23
C SER A 57 2.14 8.45 0.39
N VAL A 58 3.03 7.77 -0.34
CA VAL A 58 3.83 6.66 0.20
C VAL A 58 4.85 7.26 1.16
N LEU A 59 4.92 6.74 2.38
CA LEU A 59 5.78 7.26 3.43
C LEU A 59 7.12 6.55 3.44
N ASP A 60 8.20 7.32 3.60
CA ASP A 60 9.54 6.82 3.87
C ASP A 60 9.77 6.71 5.39
N ILE A 61 8.97 5.87 6.05
CA ILE A 61 9.08 5.58 7.48
C ILE A 61 8.89 4.09 7.74
N ASP A 62 9.40 3.61 8.88
CA ASP A 62 9.12 2.25 9.35
C ASP A 62 7.62 2.09 9.66
N PRO A 63 6.87 1.21 8.96
CA PRO A 63 5.46 0.98 9.23
C PRO A 63 5.20 0.47 10.66
N CYS A 64 6.20 -0.13 11.33
CA CYS A 64 6.09 -0.54 12.73
C CYS A 64 5.89 0.65 13.68
N THR A 65 6.20 1.88 13.26
CA THR A 65 5.86 3.08 14.05
C THR A 65 4.36 3.38 14.07
N ILE A 66 3.62 2.91 13.05
CA ILE A 66 2.16 3.05 12.95
C ILE A 66 1.47 1.84 13.58
N LEU A 67 2.04 0.64 13.41
CA LEU A 67 1.53 -0.63 13.94
C LEU A 67 2.59 -1.32 14.84
N PRO A 68 2.87 -0.79 16.04
CA PRO A 68 3.96 -1.28 16.89
C PRO A 68 3.74 -2.70 17.42
N ASP A 69 2.48 -3.13 17.53
CA ASP A 69 2.11 -4.43 18.09
C ASP A 69 1.88 -5.52 17.01
N GLU A 70 2.01 -5.19 15.73
CA GLU A 70 1.76 -6.14 14.63
C GLU A 70 3.07 -6.61 13.99
N SER A 71 3.33 -7.92 14.04
CA SER A 71 4.52 -8.51 13.39
C SER A 71 4.60 -8.28 11.89
N VAL A 72 3.47 -7.97 11.25
CA VAL A 72 3.33 -7.78 9.79
C VAL A 72 4.01 -6.47 9.33
N CYS A 73 4.30 -5.54 10.24
CA CYS A 73 4.79 -4.21 9.90
C CYS A 73 6.16 -4.16 9.20
N ARG A 74 7.04 -5.14 9.43
CA ARG A 74 8.41 -5.16 8.84
C ARG A 74 8.45 -5.41 7.34
N GLU A 75 7.41 -6.07 6.83
CA GLU A 75 7.24 -6.43 5.42
C GLU A 75 5.99 -5.71 4.90
N SER A 76 5.97 -4.40 5.09
CA SER A 76 4.82 -3.56 4.75
C SER A 76 5.26 -2.23 4.16
N ILE A 77 4.32 -1.57 3.49
CA ILE A 77 4.45 -0.23 2.96
C ILE A 77 3.38 0.63 3.63
N ALA A 78 3.80 1.76 4.19
CA ALA A 78 2.91 2.73 4.80
C ALA A 78 2.55 3.82 3.80
N VAL A 79 1.26 4.12 3.71
CA VAL A 79 0.71 5.20 2.89
C VAL A 79 -0.12 6.10 3.79
N ALA A 80 0.12 7.40 3.74
CA ALA A 80 -0.74 8.39 4.37
C ALA A 80 -1.81 8.87 3.39
N VAL A 81 -3.03 9.03 3.89
CA VAL A 81 -4.16 9.62 3.15
C VAL A 81 -4.53 10.95 3.77
N TYR A 82 -4.67 11.96 2.93
CA TYR A 82 -4.98 13.35 3.28
C TYR A 82 -6.27 13.78 2.60
N GLU A 83 -6.98 14.73 3.19
CA GLU A 83 -7.92 15.53 2.40
C GLU A 83 -7.12 16.35 1.39
N HIS A 84 -7.63 16.52 0.18
CA HIS A 84 -6.89 17.18 -0.90
C HIS A 84 -6.44 18.60 -0.49
N GLY A 85 -5.13 18.87 -0.60
CA GLY A 85 -4.52 20.14 -0.17
C GLY A 85 -4.35 20.28 1.35
N GLY A 86 -4.67 19.23 2.11
CA GLY A 86 -4.47 19.13 3.54
C GLY A 86 -3.02 18.77 3.90
N SER A 87 -2.58 19.17 5.09
CA SER A 87 -1.22 18.89 5.58
C SER A 87 -1.16 17.80 6.65
N LYS A 88 -2.32 17.32 7.12
CA LYS A 88 -2.42 16.31 8.18
C LYS A 88 -3.01 15.02 7.63
N PRO A 89 -2.36 13.87 7.86
CA PRO A 89 -2.90 12.59 7.43
C PRO A 89 -4.13 12.25 8.27
N LEU A 90 -5.21 11.84 7.61
CA LEU A 90 -6.45 11.39 8.22
C LEU A 90 -6.45 9.87 8.43
N PHE A 91 -5.78 9.14 7.55
CA PHE A 91 -5.64 7.69 7.63
C PHE A 91 -4.21 7.26 7.29
N TYR A 92 -3.79 6.16 7.90
CA TYR A 92 -2.66 5.37 7.46
C TYR A 92 -3.15 4.08 6.84
N VAL A 93 -2.62 3.74 5.68
CA VAL A 93 -2.99 2.57 4.89
C VAL A 93 -1.74 1.72 4.77
N ILE A 94 -1.84 0.49 5.26
CA ILE A 94 -0.72 -0.44 5.32
C ILE A 94 -0.96 -1.53 4.31
N TYR A 95 -0.06 -1.64 3.34
CA TYR A 95 0.01 -2.77 2.42
C TYR A 95 1.05 -3.75 2.92
N GLN A 96 0.69 -5.02 3.01
CA GLN A 96 1.69 -6.07 3.16
C GLN A 96 2.42 -6.22 1.84
N TRP A 97 3.74 -6.30 1.91
CA TRP A 97 4.64 -6.49 0.77
C TRP A 97 5.61 -7.61 1.13
N ARG A 98 5.53 -8.74 0.41
CA ARG A 98 6.39 -9.90 0.62
C ARG A 98 6.96 -10.38 -0.69
N LYS A 99 8.28 -10.59 -0.71
CA LYS A 99 9.03 -11.08 -1.85
C LYS A 99 9.82 -12.31 -1.43
N GLY A 100 9.55 -13.44 -2.08
CA GLY A 100 10.29 -14.69 -1.96
C GLY A 100 11.01 -15.02 -3.28
N ASP A 101 11.70 -16.16 -3.30
CA ASP A 101 12.47 -16.62 -4.48
C ASP A 101 11.60 -16.88 -5.72
N ASN A 102 10.32 -17.15 -5.54
CA ASN A 102 9.37 -17.43 -6.62
C ASN A 102 7.95 -16.96 -6.29
N THR A 103 7.81 -16.14 -5.25
CA THR A 103 6.53 -15.63 -4.77
C THR A 103 6.59 -14.12 -4.57
N PHE A 104 5.49 -13.45 -4.87
CA PHE A 104 5.32 -12.03 -4.59
C PHE A 104 3.88 -11.78 -4.14
N VAL A 105 3.75 -11.09 -3.01
CA VAL A 105 2.45 -10.70 -2.45
C VAL A 105 2.47 -9.22 -2.14
N PHE A 106 1.50 -8.51 -2.69
CA PHE A 106 1.18 -7.13 -2.32
C PHE A 106 -0.32 -7.03 -2.06
N GLU A 107 -0.72 -6.77 -0.83
CA GLU A 107 -2.15 -6.66 -0.50
C GLU A 107 -2.44 -5.70 0.64
N LEU A 108 -3.63 -5.09 0.61
CA LEU A 108 -4.09 -4.23 1.69
C LEU A 108 -4.22 -5.03 3.00
N ALA A 109 -3.41 -4.68 4.00
CA ALA A 109 -3.44 -5.33 5.31
C ALA A 109 -4.35 -4.59 6.29
N ARG A 110 -4.17 -3.26 6.40
CA ARG A 110 -4.85 -2.42 7.39
C ARG A 110 -5.12 -1.00 6.88
N ILE A 111 -6.14 -0.40 7.46
CA ILE A 111 -6.40 1.03 7.41
C ILE A 111 -6.59 1.48 8.86
N VAL A 112 -5.80 2.44 9.28
CA VAL A 112 -5.79 3.01 10.63
C VAL A 112 -6.26 4.46 10.50
N GLN A 113 -7.32 4.82 11.21
CA GLN A 113 -7.71 6.22 11.31
C GLN A 113 -6.76 6.93 12.27
N LYS A 114 -6.26 8.09 11.87
CA LYS A 114 -5.46 8.93 12.75
C LYS A 114 -6.40 9.77 13.61
N GLU A 115 -6.27 9.61 14.93
CA GLU A 115 -6.97 10.44 15.93
C GLU A 115 -6.41 11.88 15.98
#